data_AF-A0A183AJK1-F1
#
_entry.id   AF-A0A183AJK1-F1
#
_cell.length_a   1.000
_cell.length_b   1.000
_cell.length_c   1.000
_cell.angle_alpha   90.00
_cell.angle_beta   90.00
_cell.angle_gamma   90.00
#
_symmetry.space_group_name_H-M   'P 1'
#
loop_
_entity.id
_entity.type
_entity.pdbx_description
1 polymer ?
#
loop_
_entity_poly.entity_id
_entity_poly.type
_entity_poly.pdbx_seq_one_letter_code
_entity_poly.pdbx_strand_id
1 'polypeptide(L)'
;LNIGFHHELPKACYGGRHTVAMLTGDGLGPEFMGYVKEVYQLIGAPIDFEEIHVDQDCDETTFRDALLAMKRNGIGIKGNFATEPEAVLYGIYDCFAPYKLSATSCHFFPQLEHENVPGVVESLKVITREKSERIAHFAFDYAIRHNRKKVTAVHKANIMKLGDGLFLDSCSNVAKLYPQIEFNAMIIDNTCMQLVSKPQQFDVIVLPNLYGNIVGNIAAGLVGGAGLSSGVNLGRDNALFEMGTRNSGRSLTGKDIANPCAMLLTSADMLEYLGKKIERTKFQERSFLSVRSVSRIRSV
;
A
#
# COMPACT_ATOMS: atom_id res chain seq x y z
N LEU A 1 -20.89 6.29 -11.32
CA LEU A 1 -20.87 5.36 -10.17
C LEU A 1 -19.55 5.59 -9.43
N ASN A 2 -19.53 6.50 -8.45
CA ASN A 2 -18.34 6.88 -7.69
C ASN A 2 -18.25 6.01 -6.43
N ILE A 3 -17.86 4.74 -6.57
CA ILE A 3 -17.93 3.77 -5.46
C ILE A 3 -16.54 3.44 -4.89
N GLY A 4 -15.45 3.68 -5.64
CA GLY A 4 -14.10 3.27 -5.23
C GLY A 4 -13.22 4.32 -4.56
N PHE A 5 -13.55 5.61 -4.61
CA PHE A 5 -12.69 6.65 -4.04
C PHE A 5 -13.51 7.71 -3.30
N HIS A 6 -13.00 8.10 -2.14
CA HIS A 6 -13.60 9.08 -1.23
C HIS A 6 -14.03 10.36 -1.95
N HIS A 7 -15.26 10.80 -1.66
CA HIS A 7 -15.72 12.15 -2.00
C HIS A 7 -15.31 13.19 -0.95
N GLU A 8 -14.92 12.75 0.27
CA GLU A 8 -14.75 13.64 1.42
C GLU A 8 -13.56 13.24 2.30
N LEU A 9 -12.33 13.62 1.92
CA LEU A 9 -11.21 13.73 2.85
C LEU A 9 -10.28 14.88 2.41
N PRO A 10 -9.69 15.63 3.36
CA PRO A 10 -9.46 15.24 4.76
C PRO A 10 -10.30 15.96 5.82
N LYS A 11 -10.62 15.24 6.91
CA LYS A 11 -11.39 15.72 8.07
C LYS A 11 -10.67 16.80 8.89
N ALA A 12 -9.34 16.79 8.89
CA ALA A 12 -8.50 17.74 9.63
C ALA A 12 -7.79 18.71 8.68
N CYS A 13 -8.55 19.64 8.10
CA CYS A 13 -8.01 20.74 7.29
C CYS A 13 -8.38 22.08 7.91
N TYR A 14 -7.39 22.82 8.38
CA TYR A 14 -7.59 24.12 9.02
C TYR A 14 -6.67 25.16 8.38
N GLY A 15 -7.22 26.29 7.92
CA GLY A 15 -6.43 27.34 7.26
C GLY A 15 -5.71 26.86 5.99
N GLY A 16 -6.24 25.84 5.30
CA GLY A 16 -5.65 25.26 4.09
C GLY A 16 -4.51 24.26 4.33
N ARG A 17 -4.17 23.98 5.60
CA ARG A 17 -3.17 23.00 6.03
C ARG A 17 -3.84 21.71 6.49
N HIS A 18 -3.29 20.56 6.12
CA HIS A 18 -3.80 19.26 6.56
C HIS A 18 -2.95 18.67 7.66
N THR A 19 -3.59 18.16 8.70
CA THR A 19 -2.92 17.36 9.72
C THR A 19 -2.84 15.90 9.26
N VAL A 20 -1.65 15.32 9.31
CA VAL A 20 -1.36 13.94 8.88
C VAL A 20 -0.71 13.21 10.05
N ALA A 21 -1.21 12.03 10.40
CA ALA A 21 -0.55 11.18 11.40
C ALA A 21 0.74 10.58 10.81
N MET A 22 1.86 10.73 11.50
CA MET A 22 3.16 10.19 11.10
C MET A 22 3.61 9.16 12.12
N LEU A 23 3.53 7.88 11.74
CA LEU A 23 3.98 6.77 12.58
C LEU A 23 5.44 6.47 12.22
N THR A 24 6.38 6.79 13.10
CA THR A 24 7.81 6.76 12.74
C THR A 24 8.31 5.34 12.42
N GLY A 25 7.79 4.32 13.10
CA GLY A 25 8.25 2.94 12.95
C GLY A 25 9.63 2.69 13.58
N ASP A 26 10.17 1.51 13.28
CA ASP A 26 11.47 1.02 13.76
C ASP A 26 12.58 1.21 12.73
N GLY A 27 13.83 1.00 13.17
CA GLY A 27 14.97 0.83 12.29
C GLY A 27 15.24 2.09 11.47
N LEU A 28 15.07 2.01 10.14
CA LEU A 28 15.24 3.15 9.24
C LEU A 28 14.06 4.13 9.24
N GLY A 29 12.93 3.76 9.86
CA GLY A 29 11.71 4.57 9.86
C GLY A 29 11.91 6.02 10.32
N PRO A 30 12.47 6.27 11.52
CA PRO A 30 12.71 7.63 12.02
C PRO A 30 13.61 8.48 11.11
N GLU A 31 14.66 7.88 10.55
CA GLU A 31 15.59 8.54 9.62
C GLU A 31 14.86 8.98 8.34
N PHE A 32 14.10 8.08 7.73
CA PHE A 32 13.32 8.38 6.53
C PHE A 32 12.24 9.43 6.78
N MET A 33 11.55 9.37 7.91
CA MET A 33 10.56 10.40 8.28
C MET A 33 11.23 11.76 8.52
N GLY A 34 12.46 11.79 9.04
CA GLY A 34 13.28 12.99 9.12
C GLY A 34 13.47 13.66 7.76
N TYR A 35 13.90 12.91 6.75
CA TYR A 35 14.07 13.44 5.39
C TYR A 35 12.75 13.90 4.77
N VAL A 36 11.66 13.16 4.98
CA VAL A 36 10.33 13.59 4.52
C VAL A 36 10.00 14.96 5.12
N LYS A 37 10.09 15.13 6.44
CA LYS A 37 9.80 16.41 7.10
C LYS A 37 10.67 17.54 6.56
N GLU A 38 11.97 17.31 6.39
CA GLU A 38 12.89 18.32 5.86
C GLU A 38 12.47 18.78 4.45
N VAL A 39 12.18 17.84 3.55
CA VAL A 39 11.76 18.20 2.18
C VAL A 39 10.39 18.91 2.20
N TYR A 40 9.44 18.49 3.04
CA TYR A 40 8.14 19.18 3.20
C TYR A 40 8.30 20.62 3.69
N GLN A 41 9.19 20.85 4.66
CA GLN A 41 9.50 22.18 5.19
C GLN A 41 10.16 23.07 4.11
N LEU A 42 11.13 22.53 3.36
CA LEU A 42 11.83 23.25 2.31
C LEU A 42 10.91 23.73 1.19
N ILE A 43 9.89 22.94 0.82
CA ILE A 43 8.92 23.33 -0.22
C ILE A 43 7.75 24.16 0.33
N GLY A 44 7.66 24.35 1.65
CA GLY A 44 6.55 25.04 2.30
C GLY A 44 5.22 24.32 2.11
N ALA A 45 5.20 22.99 2.12
CA ALA A 45 3.99 22.22 1.91
C ALA A 45 2.95 22.50 3.02
N PRO A 46 1.65 22.59 2.68
CA PRO A 46 0.59 22.89 3.65
C PRO A 46 0.19 21.63 4.44
N ILE A 47 1.15 21.00 5.11
CA ILE A 47 0.99 19.75 5.85
C ILE A 47 1.65 19.87 7.21
N ASP A 48 0.92 19.47 8.24
CA ASP A 48 1.37 19.37 9.63
C ASP A 48 1.41 17.90 10.03
N PHE A 49 2.55 17.43 10.50
CA PHE A 49 2.71 16.05 10.94
C PHE A 49 2.43 15.93 12.43
N GLU A 50 1.46 15.08 12.78
CA GLU A 50 1.25 14.61 14.14
C GLU A 50 2.09 13.33 14.34
N GLU A 51 3.26 13.49 14.93
CA GLU A 51 4.23 12.41 15.09
C GLU A 51 3.89 11.52 16.27
N ILE A 52 3.87 10.20 16.02
CA ILE A 52 3.63 9.17 17.03
C ILE A 52 4.76 8.15 16.89
N HIS A 53 5.54 8.02 17.95
CA HIS A 53 6.62 7.04 18.00
C HIS A 53 6.02 5.67 18.31
N VAL A 54 5.97 4.82 17.28
CA VAL A 54 5.49 3.44 17.41
C VAL A 54 6.68 2.55 17.11
N ASP A 55 7.05 1.74 18.10
CA ASP A 55 8.12 0.75 18.01
C ASP A 55 7.59 -0.65 18.39
N GLN A 56 8.47 -1.64 18.42
CA GLN A 56 8.11 -3.01 18.83
C GLN A 56 7.72 -3.19 20.29
N ASP A 57 8.27 -2.35 21.15
CA ASP A 57 8.16 -2.50 22.59
C ASP A 57 7.07 -1.59 23.17
N CYS A 58 6.38 -0.83 22.31
CA CYS A 58 5.40 0.14 22.74
C CYS A 58 4.14 -0.51 23.32
N ASP A 59 3.53 0.23 24.24
CA ASP A 59 2.38 -0.21 25.00
C ASP A 59 1.08 -0.10 24.20
N GLU A 60 0.04 -0.79 24.67
CA GLU A 60 -1.31 -0.70 24.08
C GLU A 60 -1.83 0.74 23.98
N THR A 61 -1.41 1.62 24.88
CA THR A 61 -1.84 3.03 24.90
C THR A 61 -1.28 3.79 23.71
N THR A 62 0.01 3.64 23.40
CA THR A 62 0.64 4.26 22.23
C THR A 62 -0.02 3.80 20.93
N PHE A 63 -0.41 2.53 20.85
CA PHE A 63 -1.16 2.01 19.70
C PHE A 63 -2.58 2.60 19.60
N ARG A 64 -3.27 2.77 20.72
CA ARG A 64 -4.59 3.43 20.74
C ARG A 64 -4.47 4.88 20.29
N ASP A 65 -3.43 5.58 20.70
CA ASP A 65 -3.18 6.96 20.28
C ASP A 65 -2.91 7.04 18.77
N ALA A 66 -2.10 6.12 18.23
CA ALA A 66 -1.89 5.99 16.78
C ALA A 66 -3.21 5.78 16.03
N LEU A 67 -4.05 4.86 16.50
CA LEU A 67 -5.38 4.61 15.92
C LEU A 67 -6.30 5.83 16.00
N LEU A 68 -6.30 6.55 17.11
CA LEU A 68 -7.12 7.74 17.31
C LEU A 68 -6.67 8.88 16.39
N ALA A 69 -5.36 9.10 16.26
CA ALA A 69 -4.81 10.09 15.33
C ALA A 69 -5.16 9.75 13.88
N MET A 70 -5.01 8.49 13.48
CA MET A 70 -5.40 8.02 12.14
C MET A 70 -6.90 8.25 11.88
N LYS A 71 -7.78 7.92 12.83
CA LYS A 71 -9.23 8.12 12.70
C LYS A 71 -9.63 9.60 12.66
N ARG A 72 -8.95 10.43 13.45
CA ARG A 72 -9.20 11.88 13.53
C ARG A 72 -8.78 12.59 12.25
N ASN A 73 -7.57 12.27 11.77
CA ASN A 73 -6.97 12.95 10.63
C ASN A 73 -7.48 12.36 9.30
N GLY A 74 -7.82 11.07 9.28
CA GLY A 74 -8.24 10.31 8.09
C GLY A 74 -7.09 9.98 7.14
N ILE A 75 -5.87 10.41 7.45
CA ILE A 75 -4.68 10.17 6.65
C ILE A 75 -3.48 9.98 7.55
N GLY A 76 -2.59 9.07 7.16
CA GLY A 76 -1.28 8.97 7.78
C GLY A 76 -0.24 8.34 6.89
N ILE A 77 1.01 8.48 7.32
CA ILE A 77 2.19 7.92 6.71
C ILE A 77 2.93 7.12 7.77
N LYS A 78 3.43 5.93 7.42
CA LYS A 78 4.15 5.08 8.39
C LYS A 78 5.47 4.53 7.88
N GLY A 79 6.39 4.36 8.82
CA GLY A 79 7.59 3.56 8.66
C GLY A 79 7.30 2.05 8.69
N ASN A 80 8.36 1.26 8.61
CA ASN A 80 8.29 -0.18 8.75
C ASN A 80 8.54 -0.60 10.21
N PHE A 81 7.87 -1.66 10.65
CA PHE A 81 8.08 -2.32 11.95
C PHE A 81 8.80 -3.65 11.68
N ALA A 82 9.76 -4.07 12.51
CA ALA A 82 10.51 -5.31 12.23
C ALA A 82 9.81 -6.62 12.67
N THR A 83 8.77 -6.52 13.51
CA THR A 83 7.94 -7.63 13.96
C THR A 83 6.55 -7.04 14.07
N GLU A 84 5.62 -7.55 13.28
CA GLU A 84 4.24 -7.09 13.29
C GLU A 84 3.62 -7.54 14.60
N PRO A 85 3.22 -6.66 15.53
CA PRO A 85 2.32 -7.10 16.58
C PRO A 85 1.02 -7.47 15.86
N GLU A 86 0.71 -8.77 15.83
CA GLU A 86 -0.42 -9.38 15.11
C GLU A 86 -1.79 -8.82 15.52
N ALA A 87 -1.90 -7.96 16.53
CA ALA A 87 -3.14 -7.26 16.87
C ALA A 87 -3.21 -5.83 16.32
N VAL A 88 -2.06 -5.20 16.05
CA VAL A 88 -1.91 -3.75 15.87
C VAL A 88 -2.12 -3.34 14.42
N LEU A 89 -1.52 -4.08 13.48
CA LEU A 89 -1.84 -3.90 12.07
C LEU A 89 -3.30 -4.28 11.80
N TYR A 90 -3.92 -5.20 12.55
CA TYR A 90 -5.31 -5.52 12.32
C TYR A 90 -6.22 -4.34 12.63
N GLY A 91 -6.08 -3.64 13.76
CA GLY A 91 -6.89 -2.45 14.04
C GLY A 91 -6.68 -1.30 13.03
N ILE A 92 -5.43 -1.07 12.63
CA ILE A 92 -5.09 -0.03 11.65
C ILE A 92 -5.63 -0.47 10.28
N TYR A 93 -5.21 -1.61 9.75
CA TYR A 93 -5.59 -2.08 8.41
C TYR A 93 -7.06 -2.51 8.29
N ASP A 94 -7.76 -2.84 9.38
CA ASP A 94 -9.22 -3.01 9.40
C ASP A 94 -9.94 -1.65 9.29
N CYS A 95 -9.33 -0.56 9.80
CA CYS A 95 -9.74 0.81 9.46
C CYS A 95 -9.36 1.24 8.02
N PHE A 96 -8.38 0.58 7.39
CA PHE A 96 -7.86 0.87 6.03
C PHE A 96 -8.20 -0.21 4.97
N ALA A 97 -9.10 -1.15 5.26
CA ALA A 97 -9.43 -2.18 4.28
C ALA A 97 -10.17 -1.52 3.11
N PRO A 98 -9.64 -1.48 1.86
CA PRO A 98 -9.10 -2.64 1.15
C PRO A 98 -7.95 -2.45 0.10
N TYR A 99 -7.32 -1.30 -0.14
CA TYR A 99 -6.52 -1.12 -1.39
C TYR A 99 -5.03 -0.87 -1.19
N LYS A 100 -4.15 -1.84 -1.50
CA LYS A 100 -2.69 -1.59 -1.66
C LYS A 100 -2.34 -1.21 -3.10
N LEU A 101 -1.87 0.00 -3.37
CA LEU A 101 -1.65 0.47 -4.76
C LEU A 101 -0.36 -0.04 -5.43
N SER A 102 0.61 -0.54 -4.67
CA SER A 102 1.70 -1.35 -5.23
C SER A 102 1.19 -2.78 -5.41
N ALA A 103 0.62 -3.05 -6.59
CA ALA A 103 -0.08 -4.28 -6.95
C ALA A 103 -1.30 -4.56 -6.04
N THR A 104 -2.49 -4.18 -6.52
CA THR A 104 -3.79 -4.25 -5.82
C THR A 104 -4.10 -5.59 -5.18
N SER A 105 -3.59 -5.79 -3.96
CA SER A 105 -3.90 -6.88 -3.05
C SER A 105 -4.80 -6.37 -1.93
N CYS A 106 -5.94 -7.02 -1.73
CA CYS A 106 -6.78 -6.80 -0.57
C CYS A 106 -6.15 -7.47 0.66
N HIS A 107 -5.65 -6.71 1.64
CA HIS A 107 -5.27 -7.29 2.93
C HIS A 107 -6.53 -7.59 3.75
N PHE A 108 -7.03 -8.82 3.66
CA PHE A 108 -7.97 -9.37 4.64
C PHE A 108 -7.43 -10.73 5.11
N PHE A 109 -7.21 -10.84 6.42
CA PHE A 109 -6.63 -12.01 7.10
C PHE A 109 -7.67 -12.70 8.00
N PRO A 110 -8.69 -13.39 7.47
CA PRO A 110 -9.37 -14.42 8.22
C PRO A 110 -8.68 -15.75 7.88
N GLN A 111 -7.35 -15.82 8.07
CA GLN A 111 -6.66 -17.10 7.97
C GLN A 111 -6.57 -17.66 9.36
N LEU A 112 -7.37 -18.70 9.61
CA LEU A 112 -7.29 -19.48 10.83
C LEU A 112 -6.48 -20.72 10.51
N GLU A 113 -5.35 -20.89 11.19
CA GLU A 113 -4.57 -22.11 11.14
C GLU A 113 -4.72 -22.84 12.46
N HIS A 114 -4.95 -24.15 12.38
CA HIS A 114 -5.08 -24.97 13.57
C HIS A 114 -4.58 -26.38 13.30
N GLU A 115 -4.10 -27.03 14.35
CA GLU A 115 -3.62 -28.40 14.31
C GLU A 115 -4.59 -29.27 15.11
N ASN A 116 -5.51 -29.95 14.42
CA ASN A 116 -6.51 -30.80 15.06
C ASN A 116 -5.90 -32.06 15.70
N VAL A 117 -4.84 -32.58 15.08
CA VAL A 117 -4.09 -33.77 15.53
C VAL A 117 -2.60 -33.49 15.27
N PRO A 118 -1.68 -33.92 16.17
CA PRO A 118 -0.25 -33.74 15.95
C PRO A 118 0.20 -34.19 14.55
N GLY A 119 0.80 -33.27 13.80
CA GLY A 119 1.24 -33.44 12.41
C GLY A 119 0.21 -33.07 11.33
N VAL A 120 -1.00 -32.64 11.68
CA VAL A 120 -2.06 -32.29 10.71
C VAL A 120 -2.51 -30.85 10.91
N VAL A 121 -2.02 -29.95 10.05
CA VAL A 121 -2.35 -28.52 10.06
C VAL A 121 -3.37 -28.20 8.98
N GLU A 122 -4.45 -27.54 9.38
CA GLU A 122 -5.50 -27.05 8.50
C GLU A 122 -5.47 -25.52 8.44
N SER A 123 -5.47 -24.97 7.22
CA SER A 123 -5.56 -23.52 6.97
C SER A 123 -6.91 -23.18 6.35
N LEU A 124 -7.72 -22.38 7.04
CA LEU A 124 -9.01 -21.92 6.57
C LEU A 124 -8.87 -20.55 5.89
N LYS A 125 -9.22 -20.48 4.61
CA LYS A 125 -9.22 -19.25 3.80
C LYS A 125 -10.66 -18.84 3.47
N VAL A 126 -11.03 -17.60 3.78
CA VAL A 126 -12.36 -17.04 3.46
C VAL A 126 -12.26 -16.03 2.32
N ILE A 127 -13.08 -16.21 1.29
CA ILE A 127 -13.32 -15.24 0.21
C ILE A 127 -14.81 -14.94 0.18
N THR A 128 -15.17 -13.65 0.13
CA THR A 128 -16.57 -13.21 0.01
C THR A 128 -16.79 -12.42 -1.27
N ARG A 129 -18.01 -12.48 -1.80
CA ARG A 129 -18.43 -11.75 -2.99
C ARG A 129 -18.31 -10.24 -2.80
N GLU A 130 -18.88 -9.73 -1.69
CA GLU A 130 -18.86 -8.30 -1.35
C GLU A 130 -17.44 -7.70 -1.39
N LYS A 131 -16.47 -8.37 -0.76
CA LYS A 131 -15.08 -7.88 -0.72
C LYS A 131 -14.40 -7.99 -2.09
N SER A 132 -14.73 -9.02 -2.86
CA SER A 132 -14.20 -9.24 -4.21
C SER A 132 -14.74 -8.22 -5.22
N GLU A 133 -16.03 -7.91 -5.17
CA GLU A 133 -16.65 -6.87 -6.00
C GLU A 133 -16.10 -5.49 -5.63
N ARG A 134 -15.92 -5.21 -4.33
CA ARG A 134 -15.34 -3.95 -3.85
C ARG A 134 -13.90 -3.71 -4.34
N ILE A 135 -13.05 -4.74 -4.35
CA ILE A 135 -11.68 -4.62 -4.90
C ILE A 135 -11.69 -4.46 -6.42
N ALA A 136 -12.59 -5.17 -7.11
CA ALA A 136 -12.76 -5.03 -8.55
C ALA A 136 -13.19 -3.60 -8.93
N HIS A 137 -14.23 -3.05 -8.29
CA HIS A 137 -14.71 -1.69 -8.55
C HIS A 137 -13.60 -0.65 -8.43
N PHE A 138 -12.79 -0.75 -7.37
CA PHE A 138 -11.66 0.14 -7.21
C PHE A 138 -10.60 -0.01 -8.28
N ALA A 139 -10.25 -1.24 -8.67
CA ALA A 139 -9.25 -1.45 -9.72
C ALA A 139 -9.69 -0.80 -11.04
N PHE A 140 -10.97 -0.91 -11.40
CA PHE A 140 -11.54 -0.25 -12.58
C PHE A 140 -11.64 1.27 -12.43
N ASP A 141 -12.10 1.78 -11.28
CA ASP A 141 -12.16 3.22 -11.01
C ASP A 141 -10.74 3.84 -11.02
N TYR A 142 -9.76 3.13 -10.47
CA TYR A 142 -8.34 3.51 -10.48
C TYR A 142 -7.82 3.56 -11.91
N ALA A 143 -8.12 2.54 -12.70
CA ALA A 143 -7.72 2.48 -14.10
C ALA A 143 -8.23 3.69 -14.87
N ILE A 144 -9.52 4.05 -14.72
CA ILE A 144 -10.11 5.22 -15.38
C ILE A 144 -9.43 6.51 -14.95
N ARG A 145 -9.27 6.74 -13.64
CA ARG A 145 -8.68 7.97 -13.10
C ARG A 145 -7.24 8.20 -13.55
N HIS A 146 -6.50 7.12 -13.75
CA HIS A 146 -5.10 7.15 -14.15
C HIS A 146 -4.90 6.88 -15.64
N ASN A 147 -5.97 6.96 -16.44
CA ASN A 147 -5.96 6.74 -17.89
C ASN A 147 -5.30 5.40 -18.30
N ARG A 148 -5.49 4.37 -17.47
CA ARG A 148 -5.10 2.99 -17.76
C ARG A 148 -6.18 2.33 -18.59
N LYS A 149 -5.77 1.34 -19.38
CA LYS A 149 -6.62 0.75 -20.42
C LYS A 149 -6.99 -0.70 -20.14
N LYS A 150 -6.27 -1.36 -19.24
CA LYS A 150 -6.45 -2.80 -18.97
C LYS A 150 -6.40 -3.15 -17.49
N VAL A 151 -7.32 -4.02 -17.06
CA VAL A 151 -7.35 -4.64 -15.73
C VAL A 151 -7.24 -6.16 -15.88
N THR A 152 -6.21 -6.76 -15.28
CA THR A 152 -6.00 -8.21 -15.26
C THR A 152 -6.35 -8.77 -13.88
N ALA A 153 -7.35 -9.66 -13.80
CA ALA A 153 -7.65 -10.42 -12.59
C ALA A 153 -6.73 -11.64 -12.47
N VAL A 154 -5.95 -11.73 -11.39
CA VAL A 154 -5.04 -12.85 -11.15
C VAL A 154 -5.60 -13.80 -10.10
N HIS A 155 -5.62 -15.09 -10.42
CA HIS A 155 -6.30 -16.12 -9.62
C HIS A 155 -5.63 -17.51 -9.76
N LYS A 156 -6.12 -18.50 -9.02
CA LYS A 156 -5.79 -19.93 -9.18
C LYS A 156 -7.07 -20.78 -9.28
N ALA A 157 -8.08 -20.26 -9.97
CA ALA A 157 -9.40 -20.89 -10.10
C ALA A 157 -9.38 -22.26 -10.84
N ASN A 158 -8.26 -22.61 -11.50
CA ASN A 158 -8.05 -23.96 -12.05
C ASN A 158 -7.93 -25.03 -10.95
N ILE A 159 -7.43 -24.66 -9.76
CA ILE A 159 -7.33 -25.53 -8.58
C ILE A 159 -8.42 -25.17 -7.56
N MET A 160 -8.48 -23.91 -7.13
CA MET A 160 -9.47 -23.42 -6.16
C MET A 160 -10.76 -22.96 -6.85
N LYS A 161 -11.53 -23.92 -7.36
CA LYS A 161 -12.73 -23.65 -8.16
C LYS A 161 -13.80 -22.82 -7.46
N LEU A 162 -13.95 -22.96 -6.13
CA LEU A 162 -14.95 -22.21 -5.36
C LEU A 162 -14.44 -20.85 -4.92
N GLY A 163 -13.35 -20.81 -4.14
CA GLY A 163 -12.82 -19.56 -3.57
C GLY A 163 -12.35 -18.58 -4.64
N ASP A 164 -11.36 -18.97 -5.43
CA ASP A 164 -10.81 -18.11 -6.48
C ASP A 164 -11.75 -18.02 -7.70
N GLY A 165 -12.61 -19.02 -7.91
CA GLY A 165 -13.70 -18.92 -8.88
C GLY A 165 -14.71 -17.82 -8.52
N LEU A 166 -15.09 -17.69 -7.23
CA LEU A 166 -15.94 -16.60 -6.76
C LEU A 166 -15.31 -15.23 -6.98
N PHE A 167 -14.01 -15.09 -6.71
CA PHE A 167 -13.27 -13.85 -6.98
C PHE A 167 -13.27 -13.51 -8.48
N LEU A 168 -12.95 -14.48 -9.34
CA LEU A 168 -12.95 -14.29 -10.79
C LEU A 168 -14.33 -13.91 -11.33
N ASP A 169 -15.39 -14.59 -10.88
CA ASP A 169 -16.78 -14.27 -11.23
C ASP A 169 -17.14 -12.84 -10.82
N SER A 170 -16.78 -12.44 -9.59
CA SER A 170 -17.00 -11.09 -9.07
C SER A 170 -16.30 -10.03 -9.94
N CYS A 171 -15.01 -10.22 -10.26
CA CYS A 171 -14.28 -9.30 -11.15
C CYS A 171 -14.89 -9.25 -12.55
N SER A 172 -15.28 -10.40 -13.11
CA SER A 172 -15.88 -10.49 -14.44
C SER A 172 -17.25 -9.81 -14.51
N ASN A 173 -18.05 -9.88 -13.44
CA ASN A 173 -19.34 -9.20 -13.36
C ASN A 173 -19.17 -7.69 -13.23
N VAL A 174 -18.22 -7.24 -12.41
CA VAL A 174 -17.90 -5.80 -12.29
C VAL A 174 -17.35 -5.25 -13.60
N ALA A 175 -16.52 -6.00 -14.34
CA ALA A 175 -15.98 -5.58 -15.63
C ALA A 175 -17.06 -5.15 -16.65
N LYS A 176 -18.24 -5.78 -16.61
CA LYS A 176 -19.38 -5.44 -17.48
C LYS A 176 -19.87 -4.00 -17.29
N LEU A 177 -19.63 -3.40 -16.11
CA LEU A 177 -19.99 -2.03 -15.78
C LEU A 177 -18.97 -1.01 -16.33
N TYR A 178 -17.82 -1.49 -16.82
CA TYR A 178 -16.71 -0.66 -17.31
C TYR A 178 -16.27 -1.10 -18.72
N PRO A 179 -17.15 -1.04 -19.73
CA PRO A 179 -16.87 -1.54 -21.09
C PRO A 179 -15.70 -0.85 -21.79
N GLN A 180 -15.27 0.32 -21.31
CA GLN A 180 -14.13 1.08 -21.83
C GLN A 180 -12.76 0.55 -21.36
N ILE A 181 -12.72 -0.34 -20.36
CA ILE A 181 -11.49 -0.95 -19.84
C ILE A 181 -11.41 -2.40 -20.32
N GLU A 182 -10.29 -2.78 -20.95
CA GLU A 182 -10.05 -4.17 -21.31
C GLU A 182 -9.93 -5.02 -20.03
N PHE A 183 -10.71 -6.09 -19.96
CA PHE A 183 -10.64 -7.05 -18.86
C PHE A 183 -10.11 -8.39 -19.35
N ASN A 184 -9.10 -8.90 -18.64
CA ASN A 184 -8.61 -10.26 -18.83
C ASN A 184 -8.36 -10.94 -17.48
N ALA A 185 -8.25 -12.27 -17.52
CA ALA A 185 -7.93 -13.07 -16.34
C ALA A 185 -6.73 -13.95 -16.62
N MET A 186 -5.87 -14.16 -15.62
CA MET A 186 -4.67 -14.97 -15.74
C MET A 186 -4.42 -15.78 -14.47
N ILE A 187 -3.97 -17.02 -14.64
CA ILE A 187 -3.53 -17.82 -13.49
C ILE A 187 -2.23 -17.25 -12.91
N ILE A 188 -2.07 -17.31 -11.58
CA ILE A 188 -0.90 -16.73 -10.88
C ILE A 188 0.43 -17.31 -11.37
N ASP A 189 0.51 -18.61 -11.71
CA ASP A 189 1.77 -19.22 -12.17
C ASP A 189 2.22 -18.60 -13.50
N ASN A 190 1.29 -18.49 -14.45
CA ASN A 190 1.57 -17.83 -15.73
C ASN A 190 1.84 -16.34 -15.51
N THR A 191 1.13 -15.69 -14.59
CA THR A 191 1.37 -14.27 -14.25
C THR A 191 2.81 -14.06 -13.79
N CYS A 192 3.32 -14.89 -12.88
CA CYS A 192 4.71 -14.81 -12.42
C CYS A 192 5.71 -15.02 -13.57
N MET A 193 5.48 -16.02 -14.45
CA MET A 193 6.32 -16.24 -15.64
C MET A 193 6.30 -15.02 -16.58
N GLN A 194 5.12 -14.46 -16.84
CA GLN A 194 4.95 -13.32 -17.73
C GLN A 194 5.52 -12.03 -17.15
N LEU A 195 5.48 -11.84 -15.83
CA LEU A 195 6.08 -10.68 -15.17
C LEU A 195 7.59 -10.66 -15.33
N VAL A 196 8.25 -11.81 -15.20
CA VAL A 196 9.72 -11.88 -15.37
C VAL A 196 10.15 -11.83 -16.84
N SER A 197 9.33 -12.34 -17.77
CA SER A 197 9.68 -12.40 -19.20
C SER A 197 9.24 -11.17 -20.00
N LYS A 198 8.01 -10.67 -19.78
CA LYS A 198 7.41 -9.57 -20.54
C LYS A 198 6.48 -8.73 -19.64
N PRO A 199 7.02 -7.99 -18.67
CA PRO A 199 6.20 -7.23 -17.71
C PRO A 199 5.38 -6.11 -18.35
N GLN A 200 5.81 -5.57 -19.49
CA GLN A 200 5.17 -4.42 -20.17
C GLN A 200 3.77 -4.76 -20.71
N GLN A 201 3.38 -6.03 -20.69
CA GLN A 201 2.02 -6.42 -21.07
C GLN A 201 0.98 -6.10 -19.99
N PHE A 202 1.39 -5.90 -18.73
CA PHE A 202 0.47 -5.63 -17.63
C PHE A 202 0.25 -4.12 -17.45
N ASP A 203 -0.95 -3.74 -17.00
CA ASP A 203 -1.31 -2.34 -16.73
C ASP A 203 -1.81 -2.24 -15.28
N VAL A 204 -3.06 -2.63 -15.00
CA VAL A 204 -3.58 -2.80 -13.62
C VAL A 204 -3.77 -4.28 -13.31
N ILE A 205 -3.24 -4.76 -12.19
CA ILE A 205 -3.40 -6.15 -11.74
C ILE A 205 -4.23 -6.18 -10.45
N VAL A 206 -5.37 -6.87 -10.46
CA VAL A 206 -6.20 -7.08 -9.27
C VAL A 206 -6.14 -8.54 -8.85
N LEU A 207 -5.95 -8.80 -7.56
CA LEU A 207 -5.69 -10.15 -7.07
C LEU A 207 -6.13 -10.34 -5.60
N PRO A 208 -6.47 -11.57 -5.16
CA PRO A 208 -6.74 -11.88 -3.76
C PRO A 208 -5.48 -11.70 -2.90
N ASN A 209 -5.66 -11.41 -1.60
CA ASN A 209 -4.57 -11.20 -0.63
C ASN A 209 -3.36 -12.13 -0.79
N LEU A 210 -3.66 -13.43 -0.91
CA LEU A 210 -2.67 -14.52 -0.88
C LEU A 210 -1.55 -14.34 -1.91
N TYR A 211 -1.84 -13.73 -3.07
CA TYR A 211 -0.86 -13.56 -4.14
C TYR A 211 -0.20 -12.19 -4.16
N GLY A 212 -0.64 -11.27 -3.30
CA GLY A 212 -0.26 -9.85 -3.32
C GLY A 212 1.21 -9.64 -3.07
N ASN A 213 1.70 -10.22 -1.99
CA ASN A 213 3.11 -10.11 -1.64
C ASN A 213 4.01 -10.78 -2.68
N ILE A 214 3.58 -11.87 -3.32
CA ILE A 214 4.35 -12.56 -4.35
C ILE A 214 4.49 -11.64 -5.58
N VAL A 215 3.37 -11.20 -6.14
CA VAL A 215 3.36 -10.32 -7.32
C VAL A 215 4.04 -8.98 -7.03
N GLY A 216 3.76 -8.39 -5.86
CA GLY A 216 4.36 -7.13 -5.42
C GLY A 216 5.88 -7.20 -5.27
N ASN A 217 6.42 -8.29 -4.71
CA ASN A 217 7.87 -8.47 -4.59
C ASN A 217 8.54 -8.71 -5.94
N ILE A 218 7.90 -9.45 -6.86
CA ILE A 218 8.40 -9.60 -8.23
C ILE A 218 8.44 -8.24 -8.93
N ALA A 219 7.37 -7.45 -8.83
CA ALA A 219 7.31 -6.11 -9.40
C ALA A 219 8.38 -5.18 -8.80
N ALA A 220 8.57 -5.21 -7.47
CA ALA A 220 9.62 -4.46 -6.79
C ALA A 220 11.02 -4.87 -7.29
N GLY A 221 11.27 -6.18 -7.45
CA GLY A 221 12.52 -6.69 -8.01
C GLY A 221 12.78 -6.20 -9.44
N LEU A 222 11.75 -6.18 -10.30
CA LEU A 222 11.85 -5.73 -11.69
C LEU A 222 12.18 -4.24 -11.81
N VAL A 223 11.74 -3.41 -10.87
CA VAL A 223 12.00 -1.95 -10.89
C VAL A 223 13.29 -1.54 -10.18
N GLY A 224 14.07 -2.49 -9.66
CA GLY A 224 15.37 -2.22 -9.02
C GLY A 224 15.40 -2.36 -7.50
N GLY A 225 14.38 -2.97 -6.91
CA GLY A 225 14.38 -3.42 -5.51
C GLY A 225 13.38 -2.70 -4.60
N ALA A 226 13.36 -3.16 -3.35
CA ALA A 226 12.46 -2.71 -2.29
C ALA A 226 12.50 -1.19 -2.04
N GLY A 227 13.71 -0.59 -2.11
CA GLY A 227 13.95 0.83 -1.85
C GLY A 227 13.37 1.81 -2.87
N LEU A 228 12.65 1.34 -3.90
CA LEU A 228 12.01 2.17 -4.92
C LEU A 228 10.49 2.02 -4.99
N SER A 229 9.91 1.06 -4.27
CA SER A 229 8.47 0.78 -4.33
C SER A 229 7.69 1.62 -3.32
N SER A 230 6.70 2.40 -3.79
CA SER A 230 5.75 3.11 -2.92
C SER A 230 4.50 2.28 -2.68
N GLY A 231 3.80 2.56 -1.59
CA GLY A 231 2.57 1.86 -1.22
C GLY A 231 1.57 2.79 -0.55
N VAL A 232 0.30 2.51 -0.77
CA VAL A 232 -0.79 3.14 -0.03
C VAL A 232 -1.84 2.10 0.24
N ASN A 233 -2.37 2.07 1.46
CA ASN A 233 -3.53 1.30 1.89
C ASN A 233 -4.72 2.25 2.02
N LEU A 234 -5.70 2.13 1.14
CA LEU A 234 -6.89 2.98 1.17
C LEU A 234 -8.06 2.19 1.77
N GLY A 235 -8.70 2.75 2.80
CA GLY A 235 -9.92 2.25 3.43
C GLY A 235 -11.19 2.88 2.86
N ARG A 236 -12.29 2.88 3.63
CA ARG A 236 -13.53 3.62 3.29
C ARG A 236 -13.50 5.08 3.74
N ASP A 237 -12.80 5.39 4.82
CA ASP A 237 -12.79 6.73 5.41
C ASP A 237 -11.37 7.20 5.78
N ASN A 238 -10.36 6.41 5.43
CA ASN A 238 -8.98 6.68 5.82
C ASN A 238 -7.98 6.20 4.74
N ALA A 239 -6.80 6.84 4.66
CA ALA A 239 -5.67 6.41 3.84
C ALA A 239 -4.36 6.28 4.64
N LEU A 240 -3.59 5.22 4.42
CA LEU A 240 -2.31 4.97 5.06
C LEU A 240 -1.21 4.74 4.01
N PHE A 241 -0.24 5.65 3.97
CA PHE A 241 0.89 5.61 3.07
C PHE A 241 2.07 4.87 3.73
N GLU A 242 2.66 3.91 3.04
CA GLU A 242 3.81 3.14 3.53
C GLU A 242 4.71 2.71 2.36
N MET A 243 5.95 2.32 2.63
CA MET A 243 6.78 1.76 1.58
C MET A 243 6.15 0.47 1.03
N GLY A 244 6.29 0.24 -0.28
CA GLY A 244 5.69 -0.91 -0.96
C GLY A 244 6.16 -2.25 -0.37
N THR A 245 7.37 -2.27 0.17
CA THR A 245 7.98 -3.42 0.86
C THR A 245 8.13 -3.20 2.36
N ARG A 246 7.82 -4.23 3.14
CA ARG A 246 7.88 -4.22 4.61
C ARG A 246 9.25 -4.66 5.16
N ASN A 247 10.32 -4.00 4.74
CA ASN A 247 11.66 -4.23 5.30
C ASN A 247 12.06 -3.09 6.25
N SER A 248 12.30 -3.39 7.52
CA SER A 248 12.72 -2.40 8.53
C SER A 248 14.18 -1.96 8.37
N GLY A 249 14.99 -2.72 7.63
CA GLY A 249 16.37 -2.36 7.29
C GLY A 249 17.28 -2.16 8.50
N ARG A 250 17.02 -2.85 9.63
CA ARG A 250 17.78 -2.71 10.90
C ARG A 250 19.30 -2.83 10.74
N SER A 251 19.77 -3.62 9.77
CA SER A 251 21.20 -3.77 9.48
C SER A 251 21.88 -2.49 8.95
N LEU A 252 21.09 -1.53 8.45
CA LEU A 252 21.54 -0.27 7.86
C LEU A 252 21.28 0.95 8.77
N THR A 253 20.55 0.78 9.88
CA THR A 253 20.20 1.86 10.80
C THR A 253 21.43 2.56 11.37
N GLY A 254 21.38 3.90 11.39
CA GLY A 254 22.44 4.75 11.95
C GLY A 254 23.71 4.82 11.09
N LYS A 255 23.69 4.28 9.87
CA LYS A 255 24.82 4.31 8.94
C LYS A 255 24.67 5.35 7.83
N ASP A 256 23.50 5.98 7.68
CA ASP A 256 23.23 7.04 6.69
C ASP A 256 23.56 6.60 5.24
N ILE A 257 23.28 5.33 4.92
CA ILE A 257 23.53 4.71 3.60
C ILE A 257 22.25 4.14 2.97
N ALA A 258 21.13 4.25 3.67
CA ALA A 258 19.86 3.69 3.25
C ALA A 258 19.23 4.52 2.12
N ASN A 259 18.52 3.87 1.22
CA ASN A 259 17.82 4.54 0.13
C ASN A 259 16.47 5.12 0.58
N PRO A 260 16.29 6.45 0.66
CA PRO A 260 15.02 7.04 1.10
C PRO A 260 13.98 7.13 -0.03
N CYS A 261 14.32 6.76 -1.28
CA CYS A 261 13.46 6.96 -2.44
C CYS A 261 12.05 6.39 -2.27
N ALA A 262 11.90 5.16 -1.77
CA ALA A 262 10.58 4.58 -1.55
C ALA A 262 9.71 5.42 -0.62
N MET A 263 10.26 5.94 0.48
CA MET A 263 9.51 6.77 1.43
C MET A 263 9.20 8.16 0.85
N LEU A 264 10.15 8.74 0.11
CA LEU A 264 9.94 10.02 -0.58
C LEU A 264 8.86 9.90 -1.65
N LEU A 265 8.88 8.84 -2.47
CA LEU A 265 7.83 8.56 -3.46
C LEU A 265 6.47 8.33 -2.79
N THR A 266 6.44 7.55 -1.72
CA THR A 266 5.23 7.34 -0.89
C THR A 266 4.66 8.66 -0.36
N SER A 267 5.54 9.57 0.09
CA SER A 267 5.14 10.90 0.52
C SER A 267 4.66 11.78 -0.62
N ALA A 268 5.20 11.63 -1.83
CA ALA A 268 4.71 12.33 -3.01
C ALA A 268 3.30 11.84 -3.41
N ASP A 269 3.07 10.52 -3.37
CA ASP A 269 1.76 9.92 -3.62
C ASP A 269 0.71 10.41 -2.61
N MET A 270 1.13 10.67 -1.36
CA MET A 270 0.28 11.29 -0.34
C MET A 270 -0.15 12.73 -0.73
N LEU A 271 0.74 13.55 -1.26
CA LEU A 271 0.39 14.90 -1.75
C LEU A 271 -0.59 14.84 -2.93
N GLU A 272 -0.41 13.87 -3.83
CA GLU A 272 -1.34 13.64 -4.94
C GLU A 272 -2.73 13.25 -4.44
N TYR A 273 -2.78 12.36 -3.45
CA TYR A 273 -4.03 11.97 -2.79
C TYR A 273 -4.74 13.15 -2.12
N LEU A 274 -4.00 14.09 -1.54
CA LEU A 274 -4.52 15.33 -0.95
C LEU A 274 -4.87 16.41 -1.98
N GLY A 275 -4.76 16.12 -3.29
CA GLY A 275 -5.02 17.08 -4.36
C GLY A 275 -3.95 18.16 -4.53
N LYS A 276 -2.82 18.06 -3.83
CA LYS A 276 -1.71 19.02 -3.80
C LYS A 276 -0.71 18.75 -4.93
N LYS A 277 -1.18 18.81 -6.18
CA LYS A 277 -0.39 18.43 -7.37
C LYS A 277 0.86 19.28 -7.58
N ILE A 278 0.80 20.58 -7.28
CA ILE A 278 1.93 21.50 -7.44
C ILE A 278 3.03 21.16 -6.43
N GLU A 279 2.64 20.94 -5.18
CA GLU A 279 3.53 20.56 -4.09
C GLU A 279 4.15 19.19 -4.36
N ARG A 280 3.38 18.24 -4.89
CA ARG A 280 3.91 16.93 -5.33
C ARG A 280 5.03 17.08 -6.35
N THR A 281 4.85 17.88 -7.40
CA THR A 281 5.89 18.09 -8.42
C THR A 281 7.15 18.71 -7.81
N LYS A 282 7.00 19.76 -6.99
CA LYS A 282 8.13 20.38 -6.28
C LYS A 282 8.84 19.40 -5.35
N PHE A 283 8.06 18.58 -4.64
CA PHE A 283 8.57 17.55 -3.73
C PHE A 283 9.43 16.55 -4.50
N GLN A 284 8.90 15.98 -5.59
CA GLN A 284 9.63 15.03 -6.42
C GLN A 284 10.92 15.62 -6.99
N GLU A 285 10.87 16.82 -7.58
CA GLU A 285 12.06 17.50 -8.11
C GLU A 285 13.14 17.68 -7.05
N ARG A 286 12.76 18.08 -5.83
CA ARG A 286 13.72 18.23 -4.72
C ARG A 286 14.23 16.92 -4.16
N SER A 287 13.36 15.92 -4.00
CA SER A 287 13.76 14.58 -3.59
C SER A 287 14.79 13.97 -4.54
N PHE A 288 14.59 14.07 -5.86
CA PHE A 288 15.53 13.52 -6.83
C PHE A 288 16.87 14.25 -6.85
N LEU A 289 16.89 15.57 -6.61
CA LEU A 289 18.13 16.33 -6.47
C LEU A 289 18.91 15.89 -5.22
N SER A 290 18.23 15.74 -4.08
CA SER A 290 18.86 15.27 -2.84
C SER A 290 19.42 13.85 -2.97
N VAL A 291 18.68 12.95 -3.60
CA VAL A 291 19.12 11.57 -3.86
C VAL A 291 20.33 11.53 -4.80
N ARG A 292 20.36 12.37 -5.85
CA ARG A 292 21.51 12.43 -6.79
C ARG A 292 22.78 13.00 -6.15
N SER A 293 22.67 13.85 -5.12
CA SER A 293 23.83 14.35 -4.39
C SER A 293 24.46 13.33 -3.44
N VAL A 294 23.76 12.24 -3.09
CA VAL A 294 24.26 11.21 -2.18
C VAL A 294 24.94 10.10 -2.99
N SER A 295 26.27 10.12 -3.06
CA SER A 295 27.10 9.23 -3.89
C SER A 295 27.17 7.77 -3.44
N ARG A 296 26.45 7.36 -2.38
CA ARG A 296 26.58 6.04 -1.72
C ARG A 296 25.26 5.44 -1.25
N ILE A 297 24.23 5.47 -2.10
CA ILE A 297 22.95 4.85 -1.77
C ILE A 297 23.01 3.34 -2.04
N ARG A 298 22.64 2.51 -1.05
CA ARG A 298 22.43 1.07 -1.24
C ARG A 298 20.94 0.74 -1.19
N SER A 299 20.47 -0.09 -2.12
CA SER A 299 19.14 -0.70 -2.04
C SER A 299 19.10 -1.67 -0.86
N VAL A 300 18.02 -1.61 -0.08
CA VAL A 300 17.71 -2.58 0.99
C VAL A 300 17.32 -3.92 0.41
#